data_AF-A0A1G8E6C6-F1
#
_entry.id   AF-A0A1G8E6C6-F1
#
_cell.length_a   1.000
_cell.length_b   1.000
_cell.length_c   1.000
_cell.angle_alpha   90.00
_cell.angle_beta   90.00
_cell.angle_gamma   90.00
#
_symmetry.space_group_name_H-M   'P 1'
#
loop_
_entity.id
_entity.type
_entity.pdbx_description
1 polymer ?
#
loop_
_entity_poly.entity_id
_entity_poly.type
_entity_poly.pdbx_seq_one_letter_code
_entity_poly.pdbx_strand_id
1 'polypeptide(L)' 'MVVLVIFSYALIIYLDLIPLYRKKLWRDFGVNMALTLLTFAIAFLISLDVAVPSPVYPIKNLIISILGK' A
#
# COMPACT_ATOMS: atom_id res chain seq x y z
N MET A 1 -11.96 1.20 -12.36
CA MET A 1 -10.97 0.80 -11.33
C MET A 1 -10.66 1.91 -10.35
N VAL A 2 -10.29 3.11 -10.80
CA VAL A 2 -9.95 4.27 -9.93
C VAL A 2 -10.98 4.56 -8.83
N VAL A 3 -12.27 4.61 -9.17
CA VAL A 3 -13.36 4.86 -8.21
C VAL A 3 -13.38 3.84 -7.07
N LEU A 4 -13.21 2.55 -7.39
CA LEU A 4 -13.13 1.50 -6.38
C LEU A 4 -11.91 1.69 -5.48
N VAL A 5 -10.76 2.05 -6.04
CA VAL A 5 -9.55 2.34 -5.24
C VAL A 5 -9.82 3.49 -4.26
N ILE A 6 -10.40 4.59 -4.72
CA ILE A 6 -10.72 5.74 -3.85
C ILE A 6 -11.67 5.33 -2.71
N PHE A 7 -12.75 4.60 -3.01
CA PHE A 7 -13.70 4.15 -1.98
C PHE A 7 -13.08 3.17 -0.98
N SER A 8 -12.28 2.21 -1.44
CA SER A 8 -11.59 1.25 -0.57
C SER A 8 -10.65 1.96 0.41
N TYR A 9 -9.87 2.93 -0.06
CA TYR A 9 -8.96 3.67 0.81
C TYR A 9 -9.69 4.66 1.74
N ALA A 10 -10.82 5.23 1.31
CA ALA A 10 -11.68 6.00 2.20
C ALA A 10 -12.21 5.16 3.37
N LEU A 11 -12.59 3.90 3.12
CA LEU A 11 -12.97 2.94 4.16
C LEU A 11 -11.83 2.64 5.12
N ILE A 12 -10.61 2.40 4.61
CA ILE A 12 -9.43 2.16 5.46
C ILE A 12 -9.15 3.36 6.36
N ILE A 13 -9.18 4.57 5.80
CA ILE A 13 -8.97 5.80 6.58
C ILE A 13 -10.04 5.93 7.67
N TYR A 14 -11.30 5.63 7.36
CA TYR A 14 -12.40 5.71 8.31
C TYR A 14 -12.31 4.67 9.42
N LEU A 15 -11.97 3.43 9.10
CA LEU A 15 -11.94 2.30 10.03
C LEU A 15 -10.67 2.24 10.87
N ASP A 16 -9.51 2.62 10.32
CA ASP A 16 -8.22 2.52 11.02
C ASP A 16 -7.68 3.89 11.45
N LEU A 17 -7.47 4.82 10.50
CA LEU A 17 -6.75 6.06 10.78
C LEU A 17 -7.53 6.97 11.74
N ILE A 18 -8.85 7.09 11.57
CA ILE A 18 -9.69 7.91 12.47
C ILE A 18 -9.67 7.37 13.91
N PRO A 19 -9.90 6.06 14.16
CA PRO A 19 -9.78 5.53 15.52
C PRO A 19 -8.38 5.65 16.12
N LEU A 20 -7.33 5.43 15.34
CA LEU A 20 -5.93 5.59 15.78
C LEU A 20 -5.64 7.03 16.21
N TYR A 21 -6.10 8.00 15.43
CA TYR A 21 -5.99 9.43 15.75
C TYR A 21 -6.76 9.77 17.04
N ARG A 22 -8.02 9.30 17.17
CA ARG A 22 -8.84 9.53 18.37
C ARG A 22 -8.25 8.90 19.63
N LYS A 23 -7.63 7.72 19.51
CA LYS A 23 -6.95 7.02 20.61
C LYS A 23 -5.59 7.61 20.95
N LYS A 24 -5.13 8.65 20.24
CA LYS A 24 -3.81 9.30 20.42
C LYS A 24 -2.64 8.32 20.30
N LEU A 25 -2.81 7.24 19.54
CA LEU A 25 -1.76 6.26 19.27
C LEU A 25 -0.88 6.79 18.14
N TRP A 26 -0.10 7.83 18.42
CA TRP A 26 0.64 8.59 17.40
C TRP A 26 1.66 7.77 16.63
N ARG A 27 2.31 6.79 17.28
CA ARG A 27 3.28 5.89 16.62
C ARG A 27 2.57 5.00 15.61
N ASP A 28 1.51 4.34 16.04
CA ASP A 28 0.72 3.44 15.20
C ASP A 28 0.01 4.21 14.08
N PHE A 29 -0.53 5.39 14.39
CA PHE A 29 -1.10 6.30 13.41
C PHE A 29 -0.08 6.71 12.34
N GLY A 30 1.13 7.10 12.75
CA GLY A 30 2.18 7.52 11.81
C GLY A 30 2.59 6.41 10.86
N VAL A 31 2.82 5.19 11.39
CA VAL A 31 3.16 4.02 10.58
C VAL A 31 2.01 3.67 9.63
N ASN A 32 0.77 3.60 10.15
CA ASN A 32 -0.37 3.20 9.34
C ASN A 32 -0.72 4.26 8.27
N MET A 33 -0.56 5.54 8.57
CA MET A 33 -0.72 6.64 7.62
C MET A 33 0.32 6.56 6.50
N ALA A 34 1.59 6.33 6.83
CA ALA A 34 2.65 6.18 5.84
C ALA A 34 2.42 4.98 4.93
N LEU A 35 2.05 3.83 5.51
CA LEU A 35 1.71 2.62 4.75
C LEU A 35 0.49 2.85 3.85
N THR A 36 -0.58 3.45 4.39
CA THR A 36 -1.82 3.73 3.63
C THR A 36 -1.55 4.66 2.45
N LEU A 37 -0.74 5.70 2.62
CA LEU A 37 -0.35 6.60 1.54
C LEU A 37 0.48 5.88 0.46
N LEU A 38 1.44 5.06 0.88
CA LEU A 38 2.31 4.33 -0.03
C LEU A 38 1.51 3.32 -0.87
N THR A 39 0.65 2.54 -0.23
CA THR A 39 -0.19 1.55 -0.92
C THR A 39 -1.25 2.23 -1.78
N PHE A 40 -1.82 3.35 -1.34
CA PHE A 40 -2.74 4.16 -2.14
C PHE A 40 -2.08 4.67 -3.41
N ALA A 41 -0.86 5.23 -3.30
CA ALA A 41 -0.13 5.74 -4.46
C ALA A 41 0.12 4.63 -5.50
N ILE A 42 0.55 3.44 -5.06
CA ILE A 42 0.76 2.29 -5.95
C ILE A 42 -0.56 1.84 -6.59
N ALA A 43 -1.62 1.67 -5.79
CA ALA A 43 -2.92 1.24 -6.28
C ALA A 43 -3.54 2.27 -7.25
N PHE A 44 -3.33 3.55 -6.99
CA PHE A 44 -3.78 4.65 -7.83
C PHE A 44 -3.04 4.66 -9.17
N LEU A 45 -1.71 4.50 -9.17
CA LEU A 45 -0.90 4.37 -10.39
C LEU A 45 -1.34 3.17 -11.24
N ILE A 46 -1.54 2.00 -10.62
CA ILE A 46 -2.07 0.81 -11.31
C ILE A 46 -3.45 1.10 -11.91
N SER A 47 -4.31 1.83 -11.18
CA SER A 47 -5.66 2.15 -11.65
C SER A 47 -5.71 3.15 -12.81
N LEU A 48 -4.62 3.90 -13.04
CA LEU A 48 -4.41 4.78 -14.18
C LEU A 48 -3.74 4.07 -15.37
N ASP A 49 -3.62 2.74 -15.31
CA ASP A 49 -2.91 1.92 -16.32
C ASP A 49 -1.43 2.31 -16.48
N VAL A 50 -0.84 2.91 -15.44
CA VAL A 50 0.61 3.16 -15.41
C VAL A 50 1.30 1.82 -15.26
N ALA A 51 2.20 1.50 -16.19
CA ALA A 51 2.98 0.27 -16.18
C ALA A 51 3.92 0.23 -14.96
N VAL A 52 3.41 -0.26 -13.84
CA VAL A 52 4.21 -0.55 -12.66
C VAL A 52 5.02 -1.81 -12.95
N PRO A 53 6.37 -1.76 -12.91
CA PRO A 53 7.19 -2.90 -13.22
C PRO A 53 6.86 -4.05 -12.26
N SER A 54 6.56 -5.22 -12.82
CA SER A 54 6.16 -6.37 -12.04
C SER A 54 7.28 -6.77 -11.06
N PRO A 55 7.00 -6.84 -9.75
CA PRO A 55 7.99 -7.24 -8.75
C PRO A 55 8.35 -8.72 -8.87
N VAL A 56 7.64 -9.49 -9.71
CA VAL A 56 7.91 -10.91 -9.95
C VAL A 56 9.34 -11.14 -10.43
N TYR A 57 9.87 -10.29 -11.31
CA TYR A 57 11.24 -10.44 -11.81
C TYR A 57 12.32 -10.19 -10.75
N PRO A 58 12.30 -9.09 -9.97
CA PRO A 58 13.26 -8.89 -8.90
C PRO A 58 13.10 -9.92 -7.77
N ILE A 59 11.88 -10.33 -7.42
CA ILE A 59 11.65 -11.39 -6.42
C ILE A 59 12.20 -12.73 -6.92
N LYS A 60 11.93 -13.09 -8.18
CA LYS A 60 12.49 -14.30 -8.80
C LYS A 60 14.01 -14.29 -8.78
N ASN A 61 14.65 -13.16 -9.11
CA ASN A 61 16.10 -13.04 -9.09
C ASN A 61 16.66 -13.09 -7.67
N LEU A 62 15.98 -12.52 -6.67
CA LEU A 62 16.34 -12.66 -5.25
C LEU A 62 16.24 -14.12 -4.80
N ILE A 63 15.14 -14.80 -5.11
CA ILE A 63 14.97 -16.22 -4.79
C ILE A 63 16.07 -17.05 -5.46
N ILE A 64 16.36 -16.84 -6.74
CA ILE A 64 17.46 -17.54 -7.44
C ILE A 64 18.82 -17.20 -6.82
N SER A 65 19.03 -15.97 -6.37
CA SER A 65 20.28 -15.55 -5.72
C SER A 65 20.46 -16.15 -4.32
N ILE A 66 19.36 -16.39 -3.59
CA ILE A 66 19.39 -16.96 -2.22
C ILE A 66 19.39 -18.48 -2.28
N LEU A 67 18.50 -19.08 -3.07
CA LEU A 67 18.42 -20.53 -3.24
C LEU A 67 19.53 -21.07 -4.15
N GLY A 68 20.20 -20.22 -4.92
CA GLY A 68 21.31 -20.59 -5.82
C GLY A 68 20.92 -21.79 -6.65
N LYS A 69 20.14 -21.60 -7.71
CA LYS A 69 19.79 -22.73 -8.59
C LYS A 69 21.04 -23.50 -9.01
#